data_AF-A0A3R9UPT4-F1
#
_entry.id   AF-A0A3R9UPT4-F1
#
_cell.length_a   1.000
_cell.length_b   1.000
_cell.length_c   1.000
_cell.angle_alpha   90.00
_cell.angle_beta   90.00
_cell.angle_gamma   90.00
#
_symmetry.space_group_name_H-M   'P 1'
#
loop_
_entity.id
_entity.type
_entity.pdbx_description
1 polymer ?
#
loop_
_entity_poly.entity_id
_entity_poly.type
_entity_poly.pdbx_seq_one_letter_code
_entity_poly.pdbx_strand_id
1 'polypeptide(L)'
;MFPTFSRRAILRVTAVTMGVIFVAAYASYGQSAGAAMSGGSGAGTQNPLVQLNRLQREIDRTSPTNRSGLDKLTIPPQLLYYAGGWTAGTVSPTASAPALPEQAMRYNVVLQRLEIQDAHQTTGFRVLTPDALSGFTVVGPDHYTHQFATKPYSDTGRPRQQAFFEVLVSGTVELLVLHEFYIQPAEFIATYNIESKPEEYRRITRLFAGGSAKEAVYELTLTKAAVLKLFDKETRAEITAYATANHLTYTDVNDVVKLVTYYNSSHPVNSKP
;
A
#
# COMPACT_ATOMS: atom_id res chain seq x y z
N MET A 1 59.40 -19.35 -5.10
CA MET A 1 59.84 -20.59 -4.41
C MET A 1 58.85 -20.85 -3.29
N PHE A 2 58.08 -21.94 -3.38
CA PHE A 2 57.12 -22.41 -2.36
C PHE A 2 57.85 -23.01 -1.14
N PRO A 3 57.20 -23.18 0.02
CA PRO A 3 56.36 -24.36 0.21
C PRO A 3 54.96 -24.08 0.76
N THR A 4 54.04 -24.86 0.21
CA THR A 4 52.70 -25.22 0.66
C THR A 4 52.69 -25.96 2.01
N PHE A 5 51.68 -25.73 2.85
CA PHE A 5 51.15 -26.74 3.77
C PHE A 5 49.63 -26.78 3.73
N SER A 6 49.11 -27.98 3.96
CA SER A 6 47.80 -28.49 3.53
C SER A 6 47.09 -29.19 4.69
N ARG A 7 45.76 -29.35 4.55
CA ARG A 7 44.83 -30.35 5.14
C ARG A 7 44.13 -30.08 6.48
N ARG A 8 42.80 -29.86 6.34
CA ARG A 8 41.64 -30.68 6.77
C ARG A 8 41.50 -31.12 8.24
N ALA A 9 40.35 -30.77 8.84
CA ALA A 9 39.44 -31.65 9.60
C ALA A 9 38.07 -30.93 9.70
N ILE A 10 37.01 -31.30 8.97
CA ILE A 10 35.98 -32.32 9.28
C ILE A 10 35.71 -32.49 10.78
N LEU A 11 34.62 -31.89 11.26
CA LEU A 11 33.79 -32.49 12.31
C LEU A 11 32.31 -32.36 11.92
N ARG A 12 31.69 -33.53 11.70
CA ARG A 12 30.25 -33.74 11.72
C ARG A 12 29.84 -33.90 13.18
N VAL A 13 28.78 -33.23 13.61
CA VAL A 13 27.96 -33.72 14.74
C VAL A 13 26.50 -33.64 14.32
N THR A 14 25.85 -34.76 14.52
CA THR A 14 24.50 -35.14 14.12
C THR A 14 23.59 -35.09 15.34
N ALA A 15 22.29 -34.89 15.08
CA ALA A 15 21.14 -35.30 15.90
C ALA A 15 20.81 -34.36 17.10
N VAL A 16 19.58 -34.22 17.59
CA VAL A 16 18.42 -35.13 17.66
C VAL A 16 17.12 -34.31 17.69
N THR A 17 16.09 -34.89 17.09
CA THR A 17 14.65 -34.59 17.11
C THR A 17 14.04 -34.43 18.52
N MET A 18 13.16 -33.47 18.73
CA MET A 18 12.07 -33.62 19.70
C MET A 18 10.82 -32.90 19.22
N GLY A 19 9.80 -33.69 18.89
CA GLY A 19 8.44 -33.21 18.67
C GLY A 19 7.74 -33.02 20.01
N VAL A 20 6.83 -32.04 20.05
CA VAL A 20 5.79 -31.97 21.08
C VAL A 20 4.47 -31.69 20.37
N ILE A 21 3.60 -32.69 20.43
CA ILE A 21 2.18 -32.62 20.10
C ILE A 21 1.48 -32.09 21.36
N PHE A 22 0.69 -31.02 21.23
CA PHE A 22 -0.33 -30.68 22.22
C PHE A 22 -1.70 -30.78 21.58
N VAL A 23 -2.41 -31.84 21.97
CA VAL A 23 -3.86 -31.97 21.85
C VAL A 23 -4.42 -31.67 23.23
N ALA A 24 -5.35 -30.72 23.34
CA ALA A 24 -6.26 -30.63 24.46
C ALA A 24 -7.63 -30.16 23.95
N ALA A 25 -8.59 -31.06 24.03
CA ALA A 25 -10.01 -30.79 23.92
C ALA A 25 -10.61 -30.80 25.33
N TYR A 26 -11.38 -29.78 25.70
CA TYR A 26 -12.42 -29.73 26.74
C TYR A 26 -13.15 -28.39 26.54
N ALA A 27 -14.39 -28.14 26.91
CA ALA A 27 -15.62 -28.92 27.08
C ALA A 27 -16.70 -27.84 27.25
N SER A 28 -17.92 -28.17 26.86
CA SER A 28 -19.13 -27.38 26.97
C SER A 28 -19.52 -26.99 28.42
N TYR A 29 -19.93 -25.73 28.59
CA TYR A 29 -20.90 -25.23 29.58
C TYR A 29 -21.72 -24.18 28.80
N GLY A 30 -23.05 -24.09 28.81
CA GLY A 30 -24.04 -24.37 29.83
C GLY A 30 -24.96 -23.14 29.87
N GLN A 31 -26.21 -23.29 29.45
CA GLN A 31 -27.22 -22.21 29.41
C GLN A 31 -27.51 -21.64 30.80
N SER A 32 -27.78 -20.34 30.89
CA SER A 32 -28.71 -19.78 31.88
C SER A 32 -29.43 -18.57 31.32
N ALA A 33 -30.76 -18.63 31.35
CA ALA A 33 -31.68 -17.59 30.94
C ALA A 33 -31.88 -16.53 32.04
N GLY A 34 -32.19 -15.31 31.59
CA GLY A 34 -33.17 -14.43 32.24
C GLY A 34 -32.65 -13.42 33.28
N ALA A 35 -32.54 -12.15 32.87
CA ALA A 35 -33.02 -11.01 33.65
C ALA A 35 -33.22 -9.79 32.74
N ALA A 36 -34.30 -9.07 33.00
CA ALA A 36 -34.92 -8.07 32.16
C ALA A 36 -34.32 -6.65 32.32
N MET A 37 -34.45 -5.88 31.23
CA MET A 37 -34.77 -4.45 31.12
C MET A 37 -34.00 -3.40 31.93
N SER A 38 -33.29 -2.53 31.18
CA SER A 38 -33.34 -1.06 31.29
C SER A 38 -32.50 -0.51 30.12
N GLY A 39 -33.09 0.06 29.06
CA GLY A 39 -33.44 1.47 29.08
C GLY A 39 -32.25 2.34 28.63
N GLY A 40 -31.83 2.18 27.37
CA GLY A 40 -30.68 2.89 26.80
C GLY A 40 -30.82 3.08 25.28
N SER A 41 -31.90 3.73 24.86
CA SER A 41 -32.11 4.21 23.50
C SER A 41 -31.06 5.26 23.14
N GLY A 42 -30.01 4.83 22.44
CA GLY A 42 -28.96 5.71 21.95
C GLY A 42 -28.04 5.05 20.91
N ALA A 43 -28.47 3.95 20.28
CA ALA A 43 -27.80 3.42 19.08
C ALA A 43 -28.21 4.27 17.87
N GLY A 44 -27.84 5.55 17.89
CA GLY A 44 -27.75 6.31 16.67
C GLY A 44 -26.68 5.63 15.83
N THR A 45 -27.07 5.09 14.68
CA THR A 45 -26.20 4.70 13.56
C THR A 45 -25.37 5.92 13.17
N GLN A 46 -24.30 6.19 13.95
CA GLN A 46 -23.42 7.31 13.70
C GLN A 46 -22.68 6.98 12.41
N ASN A 47 -23.08 7.70 11.37
CA ASN A 47 -22.46 7.70 10.06
C ASN A 47 -20.93 7.55 10.21
N PRO A 48 -20.33 6.45 9.72
CA PRO A 48 -18.92 6.18 9.92
C PRO A 48 -18.01 7.18 9.21
N LEU A 49 -18.50 8.02 8.28
CA LEU A 49 -17.76 9.21 7.82
C LEU A 49 -17.64 10.26 8.91
N VAL A 50 -18.65 10.41 9.76
CA VAL A 50 -18.56 11.24 10.97
C VAL A 50 -17.58 10.61 11.94
N GLN A 51 -17.55 9.28 12.06
CA GLN A 51 -16.56 8.58 12.89
C GLN A 51 -15.14 8.72 12.34
N LEU A 52 -14.93 8.59 11.01
CA LEU A 52 -13.64 8.73 10.35
C LEU A 52 -13.14 10.17 10.41
N ASN A 53 -14.01 11.16 10.19
CA ASN A 53 -13.67 12.59 10.33
C ASN A 53 -13.48 13.01 11.80
N ARG A 54 -14.12 12.32 12.75
CA ARG A 54 -13.91 12.52 14.18
C ARG A 54 -12.61 11.87 14.61
N LEU A 55 -12.30 10.67 14.12
CA LEU A 55 -11.05 9.95 14.32
C LEU A 55 -9.88 10.69 13.70
N GLN A 56 -10.00 11.20 12.47
CA GLN A 56 -8.99 12.04 11.85
C GLN A 56 -8.76 13.30 12.70
N ARG A 57 -9.82 13.98 13.13
CA ARG A 57 -9.71 15.13 14.04
C ARG A 57 -9.17 14.79 15.44
N GLU A 58 -9.37 13.56 15.91
CA GLU A 58 -8.92 13.08 17.23
C GLU A 58 -7.47 12.60 17.17
N ILE A 59 -7.06 11.97 16.07
CA ILE A 59 -5.65 11.66 15.70
C ILE A 59 -4.86 12.96 15.49
N ASP A 60 -5.46 13.96 14.85
CA ASP A 60 -4.82 15.27 14.63
C ASP A 60 -4.78 16.12 15.92
N ARG A 61 -5.65 15.83 16.91
CA ARG A 61 -5.69 16.53 18.22
C ARG A 61 -4.93 15.83 19.35
N THR A 62 -4.74 14.52 19.28
CA THR A 62 -4.11 13.75 20.36
C THR A 62 -2.77 13.19 19.91
N SER A 63 -1.76 13.29 20.78
CA SER A 63 -0.45 12.68 20.59
C SER A 63 -0.59 11.20 20.15
N PRO A 64 0.38 10.65 19.37
CA PRO A 64 0.30 9.37 18.64
C PRO A 64 0.07 8.09 19.49
N THR A 65 -0.24 8.22 20.77
CA THR A 65 -0.39 7.14 21.75
C THR A 65 -1.82 6.59 21.87
N ASN A 66 -2.84 7.23 21.29
CA ASN A 66 -4.24 6.83 21.52
C ASN A 66 -4.80 5.91 20.41
N ARG A 67 -4.40 4.63 20.46
CA ARG A 67 -4.85 3.55 19.54
C ARG A 67 -6.34 3.18 19.66
N SER A 68 -7.03 3.57 20.74
CA SER A 68 -8.38 3.07 21.07
C SER A 68 -9.51 3.50 20.12
N GLY A 69 -9.23 4.41 19.18
CA GLY A 69 -10.21 4.89 18.21
C GLY A 69 -10.34 4.00 16.98
N LEU A 70 -9.23 3.46 16.47
CA LEU A 70 -9.22 2.54 15.33
C LEU A 70 -9.79 1.16 15.69
N ASP A 71 -9.62 0.72 16.94
CA ASP A 71 -10.17 -0.56 17.44
C ASP A 71 -11.71 -0.58 17.48
N LYS A 72 -12.37 0.58 17.38
CA LYS A 72 -13.83 0.70 17.29
C LYS A 72 -14.36 0.62 15.86
N LEU A 73 -13.49 0.78 14.87
CA LEU A 73 -13.84 0.53 13.48
C LEU A 73 -13.70 -0.98 13.24
N THR A 74 -14.80 -1.65 12.91
CA THR A 74 -14.80 -3.04 12.46
C THR A 74 -14.22 -3.15 11.02
N ILE A 75 -13.13 -2.45 10.74
CA ILE A 75 -12.41 -2.54 9.46
C ILE A 75 -11.39 -3.67 9.61
N PRO A 76 -11.48 -4.73 8.78
CA PRO A 76 -10.50 -5.81 8.79
C PRO A 76 -9.06 -5.27 8.61
N PRO A 77 -8.06 -5.75 9.39
CA PRO A 77 -6.67 -5.29 9.28
C PRO A 77 -6.09 -5.39 7.87
N GLN A 78 -6.55 -6.36 7.07
CA GLN A 78 -6.18 -6.53 5.66
C GLN A 78 -6.59 -5.36 4.74
N LEU A 79 -7.53 -4.51 5.17
CA LEU A 79 -7.90 -3.28 4.45
C LEU A 79 -7.13 -2.06 4.95
N LEU A 80 -6.57 -2.13 6.17
CA LEU A 80 -5.78 -1.04 6.76
C LEU A 80 -4.35 -1.01 6.21
N TYR A 81 -3.73 -2.18 6.03
CA TYR A 81 -2.32 -2.30 5.69
C TYR A 81 -2.09 -2.96 4.33
N TYR A 82 -1.06 -2.52 3.62
CA TYR A 82 -0.73 -3.04 2.29
C TYR A 82 -0.57 -4.56 2.26
N ALA A 83 0.26 -5.11 3.16
CA ALA A 83 0.59 -6.52 3.27
C ALA A 83 -0.05 -7.19 4.50
N GLY A 84 -0.99 -6.53 5.17
CA GLY A 84 -1.71 -7.04 6.35
C GLY A 84 -0.91 -7.08 7.68
N GLY A 85 0.43 -7.06 7.64
CA GLY A 85 1.28 -7.16 8.84
C GLY A 85 2.64 -6.45 8.72
N TRP A 86 3.51 -6.68 9.70
CA TRP A 86 4.90 -6.23 9.67
C TRP A 86 5.71 -7.08 8.69
N THR A 87 6.38 -6.43 7.75
CA THR A 87 7.25 -7.08 6.76
C THR A 87 8.58 -6.36 6.68
N ALA A 88 9.58 -7.04 6.14
CA ALA A 88 10.88 -6.43 5.95
C ALA A 88 10.83 -5.41 4.81
N GLY A 89 11.63 -4.36 4.92
CA GLY A 89 11.68 -3.30 3.93
C GLY A 89 12.81 -2.32 4.16
N THR A 90 12.99 -1.38 3.23
CA THR A 90 14.00 -0.33 3.32
C THR A 90 13.39 1.03 3.11
N VAL A 91 14.00 2.05 3.71
CA VAL A 91 13.62 3.45 3.48
C VAL A 91 14.61 4.05 2.49
N SER A 92 14.10 4.61 1.40
CA SER A 92 14.91 5.40 0.49
C SER A 92 15.34 6.67 1.24
N PRO A 93 16.65 6.95 1.31
CA PRO A 93 17.12 8.15 1.97
C PRO A 93 16.57 9.41 1.29
N THR A 94 16.27 10.43 2.10
CA THR A 94 16.28 11.82 1.62
C THR A 94 17.73 12.17 1.26
N ALA A 95 17.98 13.07 0.29
CA ALA A 95 19.32 13.35 -0.26
C ALA A 95 20.43 13.68 0.77
N SER A 96 20.06 13.92 2.04
CA SER A 96 20.94 14.24 3.17
C SER A 96 21.14 13.12 4.20
N ALA A 97 20.60 11.91 4.01
CA ALA A 97 20.69 10.81 4.98
C ALA A 97 21.21 9.51 4.36
N PRO A 98 21.92 8.64 5.10
CA PRO A 98 22.26 7.30 4.64
C PRO A 98 21.02 6.39 4.62
N ALA A 99 21.01 5.42 3.71
CA ALA A 99 19.99 4.37 3.71
C ALA A 99 20.03 3.62 5.05
N LEU A 100 18.86 3.48 5.68
CA LEU A 100 18.75 2.74 6.94
C LEU A 100 18.75 1.22 6.66
N PRO A 101 19.23 0.40 7.61
CA PRO A 101 19.15 -1.05 7.49
C PRO A 101 17.70 -1.52 7.32
N GLU A 102 17.55 -2.72 6.77
CA GLU A 102 16.27 -3.41 6.63
C GLU A 102 15.56 -3.45 7.99
N GLN A 103 14.31 -3.01 7.99
CA GLN A 103 13.50 -2.88 9.21
C GLN A 103 12.14 -3.52 9.02
N ALA A 104 11.59 -4.04 10.10
CA ALA A 104 10.19 -4.42 10.12
C ALA A 104 9.33 -3.16 9.98
N MET A 105 8.54 -3.10 8.92
CA MET A 105 7.70 -1.96 8.58
C MET A 105 6.35 -2.42 8.04
N ARG A 106 5.38 -1.50 7.99
CA ARG A 106 4.09 -1.74 7.36
C ARG A 106 3.54 -0.43 6.82
N TYR A 107 2.91 -0.48 5.65
CA TYR A 107 2.30 0.69 5.02
C TYR A 107 0.79 0.73 5.33
N ASN A 108 0.35 1.76 6.04
CA ASN A 108 -1.05 2.02 6.36
C ASN A 108 -1.69 2.79 5.20
N VAL A 109 -2.56 2.13 4.44
CA VAL A 109 -3.19 2.66 3.22
C VAL A 109 -4.25 3.71 3.55
N VAL A 110 -4.95 3.56 4.69
CA VAL A 110 -6.00 4.51 5.11
C VAL A 110 -5.39 5.85 5.50
N LEU A 111 -4.31 5.81 6.28
CA LEU A 111 -3.65 7.02 6.77
C LEU A 111 -2.56 7.54 5.83
N GLN A 112 -2.23 6.78 4.78
CA GLN A 112 -1.10 7.02 3.86
C GLN A 112 0.22 7.27 4.59
N ARG A 113 0.55 6.40 5.55
CA ARG A 113 1.75 6.52 6.41
C ARG A 113 2.53 5.23 6.48
N LEU A 114 3.85 5.34 6.53
CA LEU A 114 4.74 4.21 6.78
C LEU A 114 5.01 4.10 8.28
N GLU A 115 4.77 2.92 8.84
CA GLU A 115 5.10 2.60 10.23
C GLU A 115 6.35 1.72 10.24
N ILE A 116 7.33 2.06 11.05
CA ILE A 116 8.59 1.32 11.16
C ILE A 116 8.79 0.93 12.62
N GLN A 117 8.98 -0.37 12.87
CA GLN A 117 9.20 -0.90 14.20
C GLN A 117 10.50 -0.33 14.76
N ASP A 118 10.40 0.25 15.96
CA ASP A 118 11.49 0.98 16.58
C ASP A 118 11.44 0.74 18.09
N ALA A 119 12.39 -0.08 18.56
CA ALA A 119 12.48 -0.47 19.97
C ALA A 119 12.87 0.70 20.89
N HIS A 120 13.36 1.82 20.33
CA HIS A 120 13.74 3.00 21.09
C HIS A 120 12.57 4.00 21.25
N GLN A 121 11.42 3.75 20.60
CA GLN A 121 10.22 4.57 20.70
C GLN A 121 9.27 4.02 21.78
N THR A 122 8.65 4.91 22.58
CA THR A 122 7.66 4.53 23.61
C THR A 122 6.45 3.79 23.03
N THR A 123 6.08 4.10 21.78
CA THR A 123 4.99 3.45 21.03
C THR A 123 5.40 2.10 20.42
N GLY A 124 6.70 1.76 20.43
CA GLY A 124 7.27 0.58 19.77
C GLY A 124 7.44 0.70 18.25
N PHE A 125 7.09 1.85 17.67
CA PHE A 125 7.25 2.15 16.24
C PHE A 125 7.27 3.66 16.01
N ARG A 126 7.99 4.09 14.96
CA ARG A 126 7.93 5.46 14.43
C ARG A 126 7.05 5.52 13.19
N VAL A 127 6.49 6.70 12.91
CA VAL A 127 5.59 6.94 11.78
C VAL A 127 6.20 7.98 10.85
N LEU A 128 6.24 7.69 9.56
CA LEU A 128 6.73 8.58 8.51
C LEU A 128 5.60 8.91 7.52
N THR A 129 5.47 10.20 7.20
CA THR A 129 4.54 10.74 6.21
C THR A 129 5.25 10.95 4.87
N PRO A 130 4.50 11.14 3.76
CA PRO A 130 5.09 11.48 2.45
C PRO A 130 6.06 12.66 2.52
N ASP A 131 5.78 13.69 3.32
CA ASP A 131 6.65 14.86 3.45
C ASP A 131 8.01 14.58 4.10
N ALA A 132 8.15 13.45 4.81
CA ALA A 132 9.36 13.11 5.55
C ALA A 132 10.32 12.19 4.79
N LEU A 133 9.91 11.63 3.65
CA LEU A 133 10.56 10.47 3.04
C LEU A 133 10.41 10.47 1.52
N SER A 134 11.47 10.14 0.79
CA SER A 134 11.46 10.12 -0.68
C SER A 134 10.79 8.87 -1.27
N GLY A 135 10.84 7.75 -0.53
CA GLY A 135 10.25 6.48 -0.91
C GLY A 135 10.67 5.36 0.02
N PHE A 136 10.10 4.17 -0.16
CA PHE A 136 10.45 2.98 0.61
C PHE A 136 10.24 1.74 -0.22
N THR A 137 10.76 0.60 0.24
CA THR A 137 10.41 -0.72 -0.29
C THR A 137 9.81 -1.57 0.81
N VAL A 138 8.86 -2.42 0.46
CA VAL A 138 8.19 -3.33 1.39
C VAL A 138 7.81 -4.62 0.68
N VAL A 139 7.88 -5.75 1.37
CA VAL A 139 7.34 -7.02 0.83
C VAL A 139 5.81 -6.97 0.84
N GLY A 140 5.22 -7.16 -0.33
CA GLY A 140 3.78 -7.11 -0.58
C GLY A 140 3.04 -8.39 -0.22
N PRO A 141 1.71 -8.41 -0.41
CA PRO A 141 0.87 -9.58 -0.13
C PRO A 141 1.14 -10.77 -1.07
N ASP A 142 1.76 -10.52 -2.23
CA ASP A 142 2.20 -11.51 -3.21
C ASP A 142 3.63 -12.03 -2.94
N HIS A 143 4.24 -11.60 -1.82
CA HIS A 143 5.61 -11.89 -1.41
C HIS A 143 6.71 -11.29 -2.31
N TYR A 144 6.38 -10.38 -3.23
CA TYR A 144 7.36 -9.63 -3.99
C TYR A 144 7.71 -8.31 -3.28
N THR A 145 8.88 -7.75 -3.62
CA THR A 145 9.27 -6.43 -3.11
C THR A 145 8.64 -5.35 -3.99
N HIS A 146 7.88 -4.46 -3.37
CA HIS A 146 7.28 -3.32 -4.05
C HIS A 146 7.99 -2.05 -3.64
N GLN A 147 8.24 -1.20 -4.63
CA GLN A 147 8.84 0.10 -4.44
C GLN A 147 7.74 1.15 -4.36
N PHE A 148 7.82 2.01 -3.36
CA PHE A 148 6.98 3.18 -3.20
C PHE A 148 7.83 4.44 -3.35
N ALA A 149 7.32 5.41 -4.11
CA ALA A 149 7.93 6.72 -4.27
C ALA A 149 6.96 7.79 -3.80
N THR A 150 7.49 8.79 -3.09
CA THR A 150 6.73 9.99 -2.78
C THR A 150 6.67 10.87 -4.01
N LYS A 151 5.46 11.17 -4.47
CA LYS A 151 5.25 12.08 -5.59
C LYS A 151 4.18 13.10 -5.23
N PRO A 152 4.34 14.35 -5.65
CA PRO A 152 3.25 15.30 -5.58
C PRO A 152 2.23 15.02 -6.70
N TYR A 153 0.95 15.16 -6.40
CA TYR A 153 -0.15 15.04 -7.36
C TYR A 153 -1.22 16.09 -7.10
N SER A 154 -2.02 16.40 -8.12
CA SER A 154 -3.20 17.26 -7.99
C SER A 154 -4.44 16.42 -8.24
N ASP A 155 -5.33 16.38 -7.24
CA ASP A 155 -6.68 15.84 -7.42
C ASP A 155 -7.63 17.00 -7.75
N THR A 156 -8.65 16.75 -8.57
CA THR A 156 -9.62 17.79 -8.97
C THR A 156 -10.24 18.46 -7.74
N GLY A 157 -9.99 19.76 -7.57
CA GLY A 157 -10.55 20.55 -6.47
C GLY A 157 -9.77 20.49 -5.15
N ARG A 158 -8.59 19.85 -5.10
CA ARG A 158 -7.71 19.85 -3.92
C ARG A 158 -6.35 20.48 -4.23
N PRO A 159 -5.73 21.19 -3.27
CA PRO A 159 -4.35 21.67 -3.43
C PRO A 159 -3.41 20.49 -3.64
N ARG A 160 -2.25 20.74 -4.28
CA ARG A 160 -1.20 19.74 -4.55
C ARG A 160 -0.86 18.98 -3.26
N GLN A 161 -1.02 17.66 -3.28
CA GLN A 161 -0.74 16.78 -2.14
C GLN A 161 0.46 15.88 -2.44
N GLN A 162 1.19 15.44 -1.42
CA GLN A 162 2.17 14.37 -1.55
C GLN A 162 1.55 13.07 -1.06
N ALA A 163 1.80 11.99 -1.79
CA ALA A 163 1.40 10.65 -1.39
C ALA A 163 2.47 9.63 -1.76
N PHE A 164 2.40 8.46 -1.14
CA PHE A 164 3.21 7.31 -1.51
C PHE A 164 2.54 6.56 -2.66
N PHE A 165 3.23 6.49 -3.80
CA PHE A 165 2.80 5.75 -4.98
C PHE A 165 3.63 4.49 -5.13
N GLU A 166 2.98 3.35 -5.34
CA GLU A 166 3.67 2.14 -5.79
C GLU A 166 4.18 2.35 -7.22
N VAL A 167 5.45 2.06 -7.46
CA VAL A 167 6.10 2.18 -8.76
C VAL A 167 5.90 0.89 -9.54
N LEU A 168 5.09 0.94 -10.60
CA LEU A 168 4.90 -0.19 -11.51
C LEU A 168 5.98 -0.23 -12.60
N VAL A 169 6.31 0.94 -13.16
CA VAL A 169 7.35 1.10 -14.18
C VAL A 169 8.10 2.39 -13.90
N SER A 170 9.43 2.33 -13.93
CA SER A 170 10.32 3.49 -13.86
C SER A 170 11.01 3.73 -15.21
N GLY A 171 11.46 4.96 -15.46
CA GLY A 171 12.16 5.34 -16.69
C GLY A 171 11.74 6.71 -17.21
N THR A 172 11.75 6.87 -18.54
CA THR A 172 11.32 8.10 -19.23
C THR A 172 9.86 8.44 -18.89
N VAL A 173 9.00 7.43 -18.92
CA VAL A 173 7.63 7.46 -18.43
C VAL A 173 7.54 6.60 -17.18
N GLU A 174 7.01 7.16 -16.10
CA GLU A 174 6.71 6.43 -14.87
C GLU A 174 5.24 6.04 -14.85
N LEU A 175 4.96 4.78 -14.49
CA LEU A 175 3.61 4.32 -14.12
C LEU A 175 3.56 4.01 -12.64
N LEU A 176 2.54 4.56 -12.00
CA LEU A 176 2.43 4.65 -10.55
C LEU A 176 1.02 4.26 -10.11
N VAL A 177 0.89 3.62 -8.96
CA VAL A 177 -0.41 3.30 -8.37
C VAL A 177 -0.54 3.96 -7.00
N LEU A 178 -1.61 4.72 -6.82
CA LEU A 178 -2.04 5.17 -5.51
C LEU A 178 -3.01 4.14 -4.94
N HIS A 179 -2.71 3.66 -3.73
CA HIS A 179 -3.61 2.81 -2.96
C HIS A 179 -4.46 3.68 -2.05
N GLU A 180 -5.77 3.51 -2.13
CA GLU A 180 -6.72 4.27 -1.33
C GLU A 180 -7.73 3.36 -0.64
N PHE A 181 -8.25 3.85 0.47
CA PHE A 181 -9.39 3.27 1.14
C PHE A 181 -10.65 3.99 0.70
N TYR A 182 -11.63 3.22 0.23
CA TYR A 182 -12.91 3.71 -0.24
C TYR A 182 -14.05 3.14 0.59
N ILE A 183 -14.95 4.01 1.02
CA ILE A 183 -16.18 3.64 1.72
C ILE A 183 -17.31 3.76 0.71
N GLN A 184 -17.84 2.62 0.28
CA GLN A 184 -19.04 2.59 -0.54
C GLN A 184 -20.25 2.76 0.39
N PRO A 185 -21.00 3.86 0.28
CA PRO A 185 -22.12 4.12 1.18
C PRO A 185 -23.21 3.06 1.02
N ALA A 186 -23.95 2.81 2.09
CA ALA A 186 -25.12 1.95 2.06
C ALA A 186 -26.17 2.47 1.06
N GLU A 187 -26.86 1.55 0.38
CA GLU A 187 -27.96 1.86 -0.53
C GLU A 187 -29.29 1.68 0.22
N PHE A 188 -30.19 2.66 0.09
CA PHE A 188 -31.50 2.65 0.73
C PHE A 188 -32.63 2.71 -0.30
N ILE A 189 -33.65 1.88 -0.11
CA ILE A 189 -34.91 2.01 -0.84
C ILE A 189 -35.77 3.04 -0.08
N ALA A 190 -35.70 4.29 -0.53
CA ALA A 190 -36.33 5.43 0.13
C ALA A 190 -37.82 5.23 0.47
N THR A 191 -38.57 4.57 -0.42
CA THR A 191 -40.01 4.30 -0.25
C THR A 191 -40.33 3.47 0.99
N TYR A 192 -39.43 2.56 1.39
CA TYR A 192 -39.64 1.66 2.52
C TYR A 192 -38.73 1.98 3.70
N ASN A 193 -37.78 2.91 3.54
CA ASN A 193 -36.72 3.16 4.51
C ASN A 193 -35.96 1.87 4.89
N ILE A 194 -35.76 0.98 3.91
CA ILE A 194 -35.04 -0.28 4.07
C ILE A 194 -33.69 -0.16 3.39
N GLU A 195 -32.65 -0.54 4.10
CA GLU A 195 -31.30 -0.72 3.56
C GLU A 195 -31.29 -1.91 2.60
N SER A 196 -31.03 -1.67 1.32
CA SER A 196 -30.94 -2.72 0.29
C SER A 196 -29.53 -3.28 0.14
N LYS A 197 -28.52 -2.47 0.43
CA LYS A 197 -27.12 -2.91 0.49
C LYS A 197 -26.40 -2.23 1.64
N PRO A 198 -25.68 -2.98 2.48
CA PRO A 198 -24.89 -2.40 3.54
C PRO A 198 -23.73 -1.58 3.00
N GLU A 199 -23.20 -0.71 3.86
CA GLU A 199 -21.95 -0.01 3.59
C GLU A 199 -20.82 -1.03 3.41
N GLU A 200 -19.97 -0.80 2.41
CA GLU A 200 -18.84 -1.68 2.13
C GLU A 200 -17.52 -0.92 2.17
N TYR A 201 -16.53 -1.53 2.82
CA TYR A 201 -15.16 -1.04 2.87
C TYR A 201 -14.34 -1.73 1.79
N ARG A 202 -13.74 -0.92 0.91
CA ARG A 202 -12.96 -1.43 -0.22
C ARG A 202 -11.61 -0.74 -0.26
N ARG A 203 -10.61 -1.50 -0.67
CA ARG A 203 -9.36 -0.92 -1.14
C ARG A 203 -9.47 -0.72 -2.63
N ILE A 204 -9.20 0.49 -3.09
CA ILE A 204 -9.16 0.82 -4.52
C ILE A 204 -7.75 1.25 -4.89
N THR A 205 -7.46 1.15 -6.19
CA THR A 205 -6.23 1.65 -6.78
C THR A 205 -6.57 2.64 -7.87
N ARG A 206 -5.82 3.74 -7.92
CA ARG A 206 -5.87 4.72 -9.01
C ARG A 206 -4.54 4.70 -9.72
N LEU A 207 -4.60 4.69 -11.05
CA LEU A 207 -3.41 4.66 -11.90
C LEU A 207 -2.98 6.10 -12.18
N PHE A 208 -1.68 6.36 -12.04
CA PHE A 208 -1.05 7.63 -12.30
C PHE A 208 0.11 7.46 -13.27
N ALA A 209 0.41 8.53 -13.99
CA ALA A 209 1.59 8.61 -14.84
C ALA A 209 2.37 9.90 -14.58
N GLY A 210 3.66 9.83 -14.82
CA GLY A 210 4.59 10.95 -14.75
C GLY A 210 5.69 10.80 -15.79
N GLY A 211 6.45 11.86 -16.01
CA GLY A 211 7.71 11.78 -16.73
C GLY A 211 8.85 12.07 -15.76
N SER A 212 10.05 11.55 -16.03
CA SER A 212 11.23 11.83 -15.20
C SER A 212 11.52 13.34 -15.04
N ALA A 213 11.14 14.15 -16.04
CA ALA A 213 11.29 15.60 -16.04
C ALA A 213 10.14 16.37 -15.36
N LYS A 214 9.01 15.71 -15.06
CA LYS A 214 7.85 16.35 -14.42
C LYS A 214 7.80 15.95 -12.95
N GLU A 215 7.81 16.95 -12.08
CA GLU A 215 7.77 16.72 -10.64
C GLU A 215 6.41 16.16 -10.19
N ALA A 216 5.31 16.57 -10.81
CA ALA A 216 3.96 16.11 -10.45
C ALA A 216 3.44 14.98 -11.35
N VAL A 217 2.73 14.04 -10.73
CA VAL A 217 2.07 12.92 -11.40
C VAL A 217 0.58 13.25 -11.60
N TYR A 218 -0.01 12.67 -12.64
CA TYR A 218 -1.41 12.90 -13.00
C TYR A 218 -2.14 11.56 -13.15
N GLU A 219 -3.43 11.56 -12.83
CA GLU A 219 -4.27 10.37 -12.96
C GLU A 219 -4.40 9.96 -14.43
N LEU A 220 -4.22 8.67 -14.69
CA LEU A 220 -4.26 8.07 -16.01
C LEU A 220 -5.53 7.24 -16.16
N THR A 221 -6.47 7.73 -16.97
CA THR A 221 -7.60 6.91 -17.42
C THR A 221 -7.13 5.88 -18.45
N LEU A 222 -7.55 4.63 -18.30
CA LEU A 222 -7.21 3.53 -19.22
C LEU A 222 -8.04 3.59 -20.51
N THR A 223 -7.73 4.58 -21.36
CA THR A 223 -8.25 4.69 -22.73
C THR A 223 -7.09 4.77 -23.71
N LYS A 224 -7.29 4.29 -24.94
CA LYS A 224 -6.26 4.38 -26.00
C LYS A 224 -5.74 5.81 -26.17
N ALA A 225 -6.63 6.80 -26.17
CA ALA A 225 -6.26 8.19 -26.33
C ALA A 225 -5.42 8.73 -25.16
N ALA A 226 -5.74 8.37 -23.92
CA ALA A 226 -5.00 8.81 -22.74
C ALA A 226 -3.65 8.09 -22.61
N VAL A 227 -3.60 6.78 -22.86
CA VAL A 227 -2.36 6.00 -22.82
C VAL A 227 -1.39 6.44 -23.92
N LEU A 228 -1.87 6.68 -25.15
CA LEU A 228 -0.99 7.19 -26.21
C LEU A 228 -0.44 8.59 -25.93
N LYS A 229 -1.08 9.39 -25.07
CA LYS A 229 -0.54 10.69 -24.63
C LYS A 229 0.66 10.58 -23.70
N LEU A 230 0.93 9.40 -23.14
CA LEU A 230 2.15 9.16 -22.36
C LEU A 230 3.40 9.21 -23.22
N PHE A 231 3.26 8.92 -24.52
CA PHE A 231 4.37 8.82 -25.46
C PHE A 231 4.46 10.05 -26.36
N ASP A 232 5.68 10.34 -26.79
CA ASP A 232 5.97 11.38 -27.78
C ASP A 232 5.17 11.16 -29.07
N LYS A 233 4.82 12.24 -29.75
CA LYS A 233 3.90 12.18 -30.90
C LYS A 233 4.45 11.28 -32.01
N GLU A 234 5.76 11.30 -32.19
CA GLU A 234 6.54 10.59 -33.20
C GLU A 234 6.55 9.07 -32.96
N THR A 235 6.49 8.63 -31.69
CA THR A 235 6.62 7.22 -31.30
C THR A 235 5.28 6.50 -31.17
N ARG A 236 4.15 7.23 -31.16
CA ARG A 236 2.81 6.64 -31.03
C ARG A 236 2.46 5.60 -32.09
N ALA A 237 2.94 5.77 -33.32
CA ALA A 237 2.72 4.81 -34.40
C ALA A 237 3.45 3.48 -34.11
N GLU A 238 4.69 3.55 -33.64
CA GLU A 238 5.49 2.40 -33.21
C GLU A 238 4.81 1.68 -32.04
N ILE A 239 4.38 2.41 -31.00
CA ILE A 239 3.68 1.82 -29.85
C ILE A 239 2.37 1.14 -30.28
N THR A 240 1.64 1.74 -31.23
CA THR A 240 0.42 1.12 -31.76
C THR A 240 0.71 -0.17 -32.53
N ALA A 241 1.81 -0.21 -33.30
CA ALA A 241 2.25 -1.41 -34.00
C ALA A 241 2.67 -2.50 -33.01
N TYR A 242 3.46 -2.15 -31.98
CA TYR A 242 3.86 -3.07 -30.93
C TYR A 242 2.66 -3.65 -30.16
N ALA A 243 1.70 -2.80 -29.80
CA ALA A 243 0.47 -3.24 -29.14
C ALA A 243 -0.31 -4.24 -30.00
N THR A 244 -0.41 -3.97 -31.31
CA THR A 244 -1.11 -4.86 -32.26
C THR A 244 -0.39 -6.19 -32.41
N ALA A 245 0.94 -6.16 -32.59
CA ALA A 245 1.76 -7.36 -32.77
C ALA A 245 1.76 -8.30 -31.56
N ASN A 246 1.59 -7.74 -30.36
CA ASN A 246 1.60 -8.49 -29.10
C ASN A 246 0.20 -8.66 -28.48
N HIS A 247 -0.86 -8.33 -29.23
CA HIS A 247 -2.26 -8.40 -28.78
C HIS A 247 -2.54 -7.67 -27.45
N LEU A 248 -1.88 -6.52 -27.24
CA LEU A 248 -2.00 -5.72 -26.03
C LEU A 248 -3.17 -4.73 -26.14
N THR A 249 -3.89 -4.54 -25.04
CA THR A 249 -4.98 -3.57 -24.94
C THR A 249 -4.58 -2.33 -24.15
N TYR A 250 -5.26 -1.21 -24.40
CA TYR A 250 -5.02 0.06 -23.67
C TYR A 250 -5.91 0.20 -22.42
N THR A 251 -6.79 -0.78 -22.19
CA THR A 251 -7.77 -0.81 -21.10
C THR A 251 -7.33 -1.71 -19.95
N ASP A 252 -6.32 -2.56 -20.16
CA ASP A 252 -5.75 -3.44 -19.14
C ASP A 252 -4.44 -2.86 -18.58
N VAL A 253 -4.30 -2.84 -17.26
CA VAL A 253 -3.12 -2.25 -16.59
C VAL A 253 -1.85 -3.01 -16.91
N ASN A 254 -1.89 -4.35 -16.96
CA ASN A 254 -0.69 -5.16 -17.21
C ASN A 254 -0.19 -4.97 -18.64
N ASP A 255 -1.10 -4.83 -19.60
CA ASP A 255 -0.74 -4.52 -20.97
C ASP A 255 -0.15 -3.11 -21.11
N VAL A 256 -0.74 -2.11 -20.42
CA VAL A 256 -0.18 -0.75 -20.39
C VAL A 256 1.21 -0.73 -19.75
N VAL A 257 1.45 -1.52 -18.70
CA VAL A 257 2.78 -1.72 -18.11
C VAL A 257 3.77 -2.24 -19.15
N LYS A 258 3.41 -3.23 -19.97
CA LYS A 258 4.26 -3.74 -21.06
C LYS A 258 4.55 -2.66 -22.11
N LEU A 259 3.53 -1.88 -22.51
CA LEU A 259 3.70 -0.78 -23.48
C LEU A 259 4.70 0.26 -22.98
N VAL A 260 4.56 0.68 -21.72
CA VAL A 260 5.47 1.67 -21.12
C VAL A 260 6.87 1.10 -20.92
N THR A 261 6.99 -0.17 -20.52
CA THR A 261 8.28 -0.86 -20.39
C THR A 261 9.00 -0.91 -21.74
N TYR A 262 8.30 -1.28 -22.81
CA TYR A 262 8.83 -1.27 -24.17
C TYR A 262 9.31 0.12 -24.58
N TYR A 263 8.47 1.15 -24.39
CA TYR A 263 8.84 2.53 -24.71
C TYR A 263 10.10 2.98 -23.95
N ASN A 264 10.16 2.76 -22.64
CA ASN A 264 11.30 3.12 -21.81
C ASN A 264 12.59 2.39 -22.22
N SER A 265 12.48 1.15 -22.73
CA SER A 265 13.65 0.40 -23.23
C SER A 265 14.18 0.92 -24.57
N SER A 266 13.31 1.41 -25.45
CA SER A 266 13.66 1.90 -26.79
C SER A 266 14.02 3.39 -26.82
N HIS A 267 13.57 4.14 -25.81
CA HIS A 267 13.74 5.58 -25.69
C HIS A 267 14.30 5.96 -24.30
N PRO A 268 15.53 5.50 -23.98
CA PRO A 268 16.14 5.82 -22.70
C PRO A 268 16.34 7.33 -22.57
N VAL A 269 16.14 7.85 -21.36
CA VAL A 269 16.48 9.25 -21.05
C VAL A 269 17.95 9.44 -21.38
N ASN A 270 18.26 10.32 -22.34
CA ASN A 270 19.62 10.81 -22.54
C ASN A 270 19.98 11.64 -21.29
N SER A 271 20.50 10.98 -20.26
CA SER A 271 21.12 11.63 -19.12
C SER A 271 22.40 12.28 -19.62
N LYS A 272 22.28 13.50 -20.15
CA LYS A 272 23.45 14.35 -20.33
C LYS A 272 23.95 14.68 -18.91
N PRO A 273 25.16 14.25 -18.54
CA PRO A 273 25.74 14.58 -17.24
C PRO A 273 25.97 16.09 -17.10
#